data_AF-A0A376RNI3-F1
#
_entry.id   AF-A0A376RNI3-F1
#
_cell.length_a   1.000
_cell.length_b   1.000
_cell.length_c   1.000
_cell.angle_alpha   90.00
_cell.angle_beta   90.00
_cell.angle_gamma   90.00
#
_symmetry.space_group_name_H-M   'P 1'
#
loop_
_entity.id
_entity.type
_entity.pdbx_description
1 polymer ?
#
loop_
_entity_poly.entity_id
_entity_poly.type
_entity_poly.pdbx_seq_one_letter_code
_entity_poly.pdbx_strand_id
1 'polypeptide(L)'
;MFGNYHLMPVPFHEPIVMVTIAGIILGGLALVGLITYFGKWTYLWKEWLTSVDHKRLGIMYIIVAIVMLLRGFADAIMMRSQQALASAGEAGFLPPSPLRSDLYRARRDYDLLRGDAFPLSV
;
A
#
# COMPACT_ATOMS: atom_id res chain seq x y z
N MET A 1 -21.17 -11.52 2.94
CA MET A 1 -21.71 -12.27 4.09
C MET A 1 -21.65 -13.76 3.76
N PHE A 2 -20.47 -14.39 3.95
CA PHE A 2 -20.13 -15.83 4.05
C PHE A 2 -18.75 -16.15 3.41
N GLY A 3 -17.91 -16.86 4.19
CA GLY A 3 -16.59 -17.40 3.82
C GLY A 3 -15.42 -16.44 4.04
N ASN A 4 -14.44 -16.76 4.91
CA ASN A 4 -13.11 -16.15 5.13
C ASN A 4 -12.90 -14.61 5.02
N TYR A 5 -13.94 -13.80 4.87
CA TYR A 5 -13.94 -12.34 5.00
C TYR A 5 -14.18 -11.99 6.47
N HIS A 6 -13.49 -12.69 7.39
CA HIS A 6 -13.36 -12.17 8.74
C HIS A 6 -12.76 -10.78 8.61
N LEU A 7 -13.33 -9.80 9.33
CA LEU A 7 -12.96 -8.39 9.33
C LEU A 7 -11.55 -8.14 9.95
N MET A 8 -10.64 -9.09 9.79
CA MET A 8 -9.28 -9.16 10.33
C MET A 8 -8.13 -8.88 9.32
N PRO A 9 -8.32 -8.64 8.00
CA PRO A 9 -7.24 -8.15 7.14
C PRO A 9 -7.16 -6.61 7.10
N VAL A 10 -8.01 -5.91 7.86
CA VAL A 10 -7.89 -4.46 8.03
C VAL A 10 -6.98 -4.21 9.25
N PRO A 11 -5.71 -3.80 9.07
CA PRO A 11 -4.84 -3.44 10.18
C PRO A 11 -5.32 -2.13 10.82
N PHE A 12 -6.29 -2.23 11.74
CA PHE A 12 -6.78 -1.09 12.54
C PHE A 12 -5.72 -0.49 13.48
N HIS A 13 -4.58 -1.16 13.62
CA HIS A 13 -3.49 -0.77 14.51
C HIS A 13 -2.52 0.24 13.87
N GLU A 14 -2.64 0.50 12.57
CA GLU A 14 -1.82 1.48 11.84
C GLU A 14 -2.59 2.81 11.67
N PRO A 15 -2.36 3.82 12.54
CA PRO A 15 -3.11 5.08 12.51
C PRO A 15 -3.00 5.81 11.17
N ILE A 16 -1.88 5.65 10.46
CA ILE A 16 -1.61 6.24 9.15
C ILE A 16 -2.57 5.70 8.06
N VAL A 17 -2.84 4.39 8.08
CA VAL A 17 -3.71 3.74 7.09
C VAL A 17 -5.17 4.12 7.35
N MET A 18 -5.58 4.17 8.63
CA MET A 18 -6.94 4.53 9.01
C MET A 18 -7.30 5.97 8.61
N VAL A 19 -6.40 6.94 8.83
CA VAL A 19 -6.60 8.34 8.43
C VAL A 19 -6.68 8.46 6.90
N THR A 20 -5.84 7.72 6.18
CA THR A 20 -5.86 7.72 4.70
C THR A 20 -7.18 7.19 4.15
N ILE A 21 -7.67 6.05 4.68
CA ILE A 21 -8.95 5.47 4.27
C ILE A 21 -10.11 6.42 4.61
N ALA A 22 -10.14 6.97 5.83
CA ALA A 22 -11.16 7.93 6.23
C ALA A 22 -11.16 9.19 5.35
N GLY A 23 -9.98 9.71 5.01
CA GLY A 23 -9.81 10.86 4.12
C GLY A 23 -10.28 10.59 2.69
N ILE A 24 -10.01 9.39 2.14
CA ILE A 24 -10.50 8.99 0.82
C ILE A 24 -12.02 8.88 0.82
N ILE A 25 -12.61 8.28 1.86
CA ILE A 25 -14.06 8.14 1.97
C ILE A 25 -14.72 9.53 2.07
N LEU A 26 -14.20 10.41 2.93
CA LEU A 26 -14.71 11.78 3.05
C LEU A 26 -14.53 12.58 1.77
N GLY A 27 -13.36 12.48 1.12
CA GLY A 27 -13.09 13.16 -0.14
C GLY A 27 -13.99 12.67 -1.28
N GLY A 28 -14.20 11.36 -1.38
CA GLY A 28 -15.14 10.77 -2.33
C GLY A 28 -16.59 11.20 -2.07
N LEU A 29 -17.00 11.22 -0.80
CA LEU A 29 -18.36 11.63 -0.41
C LEU A 29 -18.59 13.14 -0.64
N ALA A 30 -17.58 13.97 -0.39
CA ALA A 30 -17.61 15.40 -0.71
C ALA A 30 -17.72 15.62 -2.23
N LEU A 31 -16.95 14.89 -3.03
CA LEU A 31 -17.00 14.99 -4.50
C LEU A 31 -18.37 14.56 -5.04
N VAL A 32 -18.90 13.43 -4.57
CA VAL A 32 -20.23 12.93 -4.95
C VAL A 32 -21.33 13.90 -4.50
N GLY A 33 -21.21 14.46 -3.29
CA GLY A 33 -22.11 15.49 -2.77
C GLY A 33 -22.11 16.75 -3.64
N LEU A 34 -20.93 17.23 -4.05
CA LEU A 34 -20.79 18.39 -4.92
C LEU A 34 -21.41 18.14 -6.31
N ILE A 35 -21.17 16.96 -6.91
CA ILE A 35 -21.75 16.58 -8.20
C ILE A 35 -23.27 16.48 -8.11
N THR A 36 -23.78 15.97 -6.99
CA THR A 36 -25.22 15.85 -6.73
C THR A 36 -25.87 17.21 -6.51
N TYR A 37 -25.19 18.15 -5.83
CA TYR A 37 -25.68 19.52 -5.66
C TYR A 37 -25.77 20.29 -6.99
N PHE A 38 -24.75 20.16 -7.86
CA PHE A 38 -24.76 20.81 -9.17
C PHE A 38 -25.64 20.11 -10.21
N GLY A 39 -26.19 18.93 -9.92
CA GLY A 39 -27.10 18.20 -10.81
C GLY A 39 -26.47 17.78 -12.15
N LYS A 40 -25.14 17.77 -12.26
CA LYS A 40 -24.40 17.53 -13.52
C LYS A 40 -24.27 16.04 -13.89
N TRP A 41 -24.98 15.13 -13.21
CA TRP A 41 -24.96 13.69 -13.46
C TRP A 41 -25.25 13.33 -14.92
N THR A 42 -26.26 13.96 -15.53
CA THR A 42 -26.61 13.71 -16.94
C THR A 42 -25.54 14.23 -17.90
N TYR A 43 -24.86 15.32 -17.55
CA TYR A 43 -23.76 15.89 -18.34
C TYR A 43 -22.51 15.02 -18.24
N LEU A 44 -22.07 14.64 -17.04
CA LEU A 44 -20.95 13.71 -16.87
C LEU A 44 -21.19 12.38 -17.61
N TRP A 45 -22.43 11.87 -17.58
CA TRP A 45 -22.74 10.60 -18.23
C TRP A 45 -22.69 10.72 -19.76
N LYS A 46 -23.46 11.65 -20.36
CA LYS A 46 -23.57 11.78 -21.82
C LYS A 46 -22.29 12.31 -22.49
N GLU A 47 -21.60 13.22 -21.82
CA GLU A 47 -20.54 14.05 -22.40
C GLU A 47 -19.14 13.48 -22.13
N TRP A 48 -18.96 12.74 -21.02
CA TRP A 48 -17.66 12.24 -20.58
C TRP A 48 -17.60 10.71 -20.53
N LEU A 49 -18.54 10.03 -19.85
CA LEU A 49 -18.48 8.57 -19.69
C LEU A 49 -18.84 7.79 -20.96
N THR A 50 -19.84 8.22 -21.73
CA THR A 50 -20.21 7.59 -23.02
C THR A 50 -19.51 8.22 -24.23
N SER A 51 -18.57 9.14 -24.01
CA SER A 51 -17.87 9.80 -25.11
C SER A 51 -16.78 8.92 -25.71
N VAL A 52 -16.90 8.62 -27.01
CA VAL A 52 -15.90 7.84 -27.79
C VAL A 52 -14.83 8.74 -28.42
N ASP A 53 -14.94 10.07 -28.26
CA ASP A 53 -13.97 11.02 -28.80
C ASP A 53 -12.58 10.87 -28.16
N HIS A 54 -11.58 10.57 -29.01
CA HIS A 54 -10.17 10.38 -28.61
C HIS A 54 -9.56 11.61 -27.91
N LYS A 55 -10.04 12.84 -28.19
CA LYS A 55 -9.61 14.05 -27.47
C LYS A 55 -10.06 14.05 -26.01
N ARG A 56 -11.31 13.67 -25.75
CA ARG A 56 -11.89 13.67 -24.39
C ARG A 56 -11.35 12.50 -23.58
N LEU A 57 -11.22 11.34 -24.23
CA LEU A 57 -10.59 10.17 -23.62
C LEU A 57 -9.13 10.49 -23.23
N GLY A 58 -8.37 11.14 -24.11
CA GLY A 58 -7.01 11.59 -23.81
C GLY A 58 -6.92 12.52 -22.59
N ILE A 59 -7.83 13.50 -22.48
CA ILE A 59 -7.88 14.41 -21.33
C ILE A 59 -8.18 13.64 -20.04
N MET A 60 -9.12 12.70 -20.06
CA MET A 60 -9.43 11.85 -18.91
C MET A 60 -8.21 11.04 -18.46
N TYR A 61 -7.48 10.41 -19.39
CA TYR A 61 -6.27 9.65 -19.07
C TYR A 61 -5.16 10.53 -18.48
N ILE A 62 -4.95 11.73 -19.02
CA ILE A 62 -3.95 12.67 -18.48
C ILE A 62 -4.32 13.09 -17.05
N ILE A 63 -5.59 13.39 -16.79
CA ILE A 63 -6.06 13.74 -15.44
C ILE A 63 -5.80 12.58 -14.46
N VAL A 64 -6.15 11.35 -14.85
CA VAL A 64 -5.90 10.16 -14.02
C VAL A 64 -4.40 9.95 -13.80
N ALA A 65 -3.58 10.13 -14.83
CA ALA A 65 -2.13 10.01 -14.74
C ALA A 65 -1.54 11.02 -13.75
N ILE A 66 -1.98 12.29 -13.78
CA ILE A 66 -1.55 13.31 -12.82
C ILE A 66 -1.96 12.95 -11.39
N VAL A 67 -3.21 12.52 -11.19
CA VAL A 67 -3.71 12.11 -9.86
C VAL A 67 -2.92 10.91 -9.32
N MET A 68 -2.63 9.92 -10.16
CA MET A 68 -1.84 8.76 -9.78
C MET A 68 -0.36 9.11 -9.54
N LEU A 69 0.17 10.09 -10.26
CA LEU A 69 1.53 10.59 -10.03
C LEU A 69 1.65 11.24 -8.65
N LEU A 70 0.69 12.08 -8.26
CA LEU A 70 0.68 12.67 -6.91
C LEU A 70 0.54 11.60 -5.83
N ARG A 71 -0.30 10.58 -6.05
CA ARG A 71 -0.44 9.43 -5.14
C ARG A 71 0.87 8.65 -5.00
N GLY A 72 1.51 8.31 -6.11
CA GLY A 72 2.79 7.59 -6.11
C GLY A 72 3.93 8.40 -5.50
N PHE A 73 3.93 9.72 -5.70
CA PHE A 73 4.88 10.62 -5.07
C PHE A 73 4.73 10.67 -3.54
N ALA A 74 3.49 10.77 -3.04
CA ALA A 74 3.21 10.72 -1.60
C ALA A 74 3.67 9.38 -0.99
N ASP A 75 3.44 8.27 -1.67
CA ASP A 75 3.87 6.94 -1.23
C ASP A 75 5.40 6.78 -1.30
N ALA A 76 6.05 7.34 -2.32
CA ALA A 76 7.51 7.35 -2.42
C ALA A 76 8.18 8.14 -1.29
N ILE A 77 7.61 9.29 -0.91
CA ILE A 77 8.07 10.04 0.28
C ILE A 77 7.87 9.22 1.55
N MET A 78 6.73 8.53 1.67
CA MET A 78 6.46 7.65 2.80
C MET A 78 7.51 6.52 2.87
N MET A 79 7.82 5.85 1.76
CA MET A 79 8.87 4.83 1.70
C MET A 79 10.25 5.37 2.08
N ARG A 80 10.61 6.57 1.63
CA ARG A 80 11.91 7.17 1.95
C ARG A 80 11.99 7.65 3.40
N SER A 81 10.89 8.14 3.96
CA SER A 81 10.81 8.54 5.37
C SER A 81 10.87 7.32 6.30
N GLN A 82 10.22 6.22 5.93
CA GLN A 82 10.30 4.93 6.62
C GLN A 82 11.73 4.38 6.64
N GLN A 83 12.45 4.45 5.51
CA GLN A 83 13.85 4.04 5.44
C GLN A 83 14.77 4.93 6.30
N ALA A 84 14.52 6.25 6.35
CA ALA A 84 15.28 7.19 7.17
C ALA A 84 15.05 6.98 8.68
N LEU A 85 13.83 6.62 9.09
CA LEU A 85 13.51 6.29 10.49
C LEU A 85 14.02 4.90 10.89
N ALA A 86 13.93 3.90 10.00
CA ALA A 86 14.46 2.56 10.25
C ALA A 86 16.01 2.52 10.31
N SER A 87 16.69 3.46 9.64
CA SER A 87 18.15 3.63 9.74
C SER A 87 18.60 4.42 10.98
N ALA A 88 17.67 5.03 11.73
CA ALA A 88 17.93 5.74 12.98
C ALA A 88 17.92 4.85 14.25
N GLY A 89 17.82 3.52 14.11
CA GLY A 89 18.18 2.55 15.17
C GLY A 89 17.06 1.86 15.92
N GLU A 90 15.78 2.03 15.55
CA GLU A 90 14.67 1.24 16.11
C GLU A 90 14.36 0.04 15.21
N ALA A 91 14.13 -1.12 15.85
CA ALA A 91 13.92 -2.39 15.18
C ALA A 91 12.82 -2.27 14.11
N GLY A 92 13.22 -2.39 12.84
CA GLY A 92 12.31 -2.26 11.71
C GLY A 92 11.09 -3.19 11.81
N PHE A 93 9.97 -2.73 11.24
CA PHE A 93 8.63 -3.34 11.26
C PHE A 93 8.51 -4.76 10.66
N LEU A 94 9.60 -5.35 10.15
CA LEU A 94 9.62 -6.74 9.66
C LEU A 94 10.29 -7.62 10.73
N PRO A 95 9.54 -8.20 11.68
CA PRO A 95 10.09 -9.23 12.54
C PRO A 95 10.66 -10.36 11.66
N PRO A 96 11.83 -10.93 12.00
CA PRO A 96 12.40 -12.03 11.24
C PRO A 96 11.36 -13.15 11.14
N SER A 97 11.07 -13.56 9.91
CA SER A 97 10.19 -14.69 9.65
C SER A 97 10.70 -15.93 10.40
N PRO A 98 9.82 -16.77 10.99
CA PRO A 98 10.22 -18.02 11.65
C PRO A 98 11.12 -18.88 10.75
N LEU A 99 10.81 -18.87 9.45
CA LEU A 99 11.54 -19.54 8.38
C LEU A 99 13.04 -19.21 8.35
N ARG A 100 13.42 -17.96 8.66
CA ARG A 100 14.83 -17.57 8.70
C ARG A 100 15.51 -18.18 9.92
N SER A 101 14.85 -18.15 11.09
CA SER A 101 15.37 -18.76 12.31
C SER A 101 15.51 -20.28 12.19
N ASP A 102 14.59 -20.92 11.45
CA ASP A 102 14.60 -22.36 11.24
C ASP A 102 15.62 -22.79 10.19
N LEU A 103 15.87 -21.99 9.14
CA LEU A 103 16.98 -22.22 8.22
C LEU A 103 18.34 -22.03 8.88
N TYR A 104 18.51 -21.05 9.78
CA TYR A 104 19.76 -20.91 10.52
C TYR A 104 19.99 -22.07 11.49
N ARG A 105 18.93 -22.59 12.14
CA ARG A 105 19.02 -23.80 12.98
C ARG A 105 19.32 -25.04 12.14
N ALA A 106 18.60 -25.24 11.04
CA ALA A 106 18.80 -26.40 10.16
C ALA A 106 20.16 -26.37 9.45
N ARG A 107 20.65 -25.19 9.05
CA ARG A 107 22.01 -25.01 8.51
C ARG A 107 23.06 -25.33 9.57
N ARG A 108 22.89 -24.83 10.80
CA ARG A 108 23.79 -25.14 11.92
C ARG A 108 23.81 -26.63 12.21
N ASP A 109 22.66 -27.29 12.22
CA ASP A 109 22.57 -28.74 12.43
C ASP A 109 23.22 -29.52 11.28
N TYR A 110 23.07 -29.06 10.03
CA TYR A 110 23.76 -29.64 8.87
C TYR A 110 25.28 -29.52 8.98
N ASP A 111 25.79 -28.36 9.41
CA ASP A 111 27.22 -28.12 9.56
C ASP A 111 27.80 -28.95 10.74
N LEU A 112 27.01 -29.23 11.79
CA LEU A 112 27.39 -30.12 12.89
C LEU A 112 27.44 -31.59 12.46
N LEU A 113 26.52 -32.04 11.61
CA LEU A 113 26.48 -33.42 11.08
C LEU A 113 27.55 -33.69 10.02
N ARG A 114 28.01 -32.65 9.31
CA ARG A 114 29.00 -32.77 8.23
C ARG A 114 30.45 -32.82 8.75
N GLY A 115 30.69 -32.50 10.02
CA GLY A 115 31.98 -32.70 10.71
C GLY A 115 33.01 -31.59 10.46
N ASP A 116 32.64 -30.55 9.72
CA ASP A 116 33.43 -29.35 9.40
C ASP A 116 33.20 -28.22 10.41
N ALA A 117 33.04 -28.58 11.69
CA ALA A 117 33.12 -27.64 12.80
C ALA A 117 34.54 -27.06 12.88
N PHE A 118 34.80 -26.01 12.11
CA PHE A 118 35.95 -25.15 12.31
C PHE A 118 35.84 -24.56 13.72
N PRO A 119 36.84 -24.71 14.59
CA PRO A 119 36.77 -24.19 15.94
C PRO A 119 36.83 -22.66 15.85
N LEU A 120 35.68 -22.00 15.99
CA LEU A 120 35.65 -20.59 16.35
C LEU A 120 35.91 -20.50 17.85
N SER A 121 37.19 -20.55 18.21
CA SER A 121 37.67 -20.04 19.48
C SER A 121 37.75 -18.51 19.40
N VAL A 122 37.06 -17.87 20.34
CA VAL A 122 37.07 -16.43 20.72
C VAL A 122 36.19 -15.51 19.90
#